data_AF-K1PTS9-F1
#
_entry.id   AF-K1PTS9-F1
#
_cell.length_a   1.000
_cell.length_b   1.000
_cell.length_c   1.000
_cell.angle_alpha   90.00
_cell.angle_beta   90.00
_cell.angle_gamma   90.00
#
_symmetry.space_group_name_H-M   'P 1'
#
loop_
_entity.id
_entity.type
_entity.pdbx_description
1 polymer ?
#
loop_
_entity_poly.entity_id
_entity_poly.type
_entity_poly.pdbx_seq_one_letter_code
_entity_poly.pdbx_strand_id
1 'polypeptide(L)'
;MSGDDYYLISSGLVSLETTIGNSNPALWSSVTPTNSVMEGIRTMVSNYLARDGTSWAQLFIPYNSGTYFPIIFNKSGGNENVRKYGDWFSYNGSPRARIFKRDNTKVTDLKSMMSLMRYNDFTHDPLSRCNCTPPYSGENSISARCDLNPANGTYPFGALGHRSHGGTDMKLTNSAMFRAMQFVAISGPTYDQFAPFQWSTSDFKDNTPHMGHPDTFKFGPVVFDGTTDFKPFQR
;
A
#
# COMPACT_ATOMS: atom_id res chain seq x y z
N MET A 1 -2.16 -4.64 -16.88
CA MET A 1 -2.78 -5.00 -15.60
C MET A 1 -1.84 -4.47 -14.53
N SER A 2 -2.35 -3.69 -13.58
CA SER A 2 -1.56 -3.25 -12.43
C SER A 2 -1.48 -4.40 -11.41
N GLY A 3 -0.51 -4.35 -10.49
CA GLY A 3 -0.43 -5.24 -9.34
C GLY A 3 -0.37 -4.49 -8.01
N ASP A 4 -0.67 -3.17 -8.02
CA ASP A 4 -0.56 -2.32 -6.84
C ASP A 4 -1.76 -2.40 -5.88
N ASP A 5 -3.03 -2.13 -6.25
CA ASP A 5 -3.61 -1.68 -7.54
C ASP A 5 -4.07 -0.21 -7.58
N TYR A 6 -3.96 0.44 -8.76
CA TYR A 6 -4.54 1.76 -9.02
C TYR A 6 -4.92 1.95 -10.50
N TYR A 7 -6.19 2.25 -10.78
CA TYR A 7 -6.72 2.41 -12.14
C TYR A 7 -7.56 3.67 -12.26
N LEU A 8 -7.30 4.46 -13.30
CA LEU A 8 -8.27 5.42 -13.84
C LEU A 8 -9.01 4.74 -14.99
N ILE A 9 -10.34 4.70 -14.92
CA ILE A 9 -11.19 3.98 -15.88
C ILE A 9 -12.06 4.98 -16.62
N SER A 10 -12.03 4.94 -17.95
CA SER A 10 -12.72 5.90 -18.82
C SER A 10 -14.25 5.90 -18.67
N SER A 11 -14.82 4.88 -18.01
CA SER A 11 -16.24 4.85 -17.63
C SER A 11 -16.60 5.83 -16.51
N GLY A 12 -15.63 6.54 -15.93
CA GLY A 12 -15.84 7.47 -14.83
C GLY A 12 -15.50 6.89 -13.44
N LEU A 13 -14.82 5.74 -13.40
CA LEU A 13 -14.44 5.06 -12.16
C LEU A 13 -12.94 5.20 -11.85
N VAL A 14 -12.63 5.20 -10.56
CA VAL A 14 -11.28 4.94 -10.05
C VAL A 14 -11.36 3.66 -9.21
N SER A 15 -10.49 2.69 -9.49
CA SER A 15 -10.40 1.43 -8.74
C SER A 15 -9.01 1.31 -8.11
N LEU A 16 -8.97 0.96 -6.83
CA LEU A 16 -7.75 0.75 -6.07
C LEU A 16 -8.01 -0.25 -4.94
N GLU A 17 -6.98 -0.93 -4.47
CA GLU A 17 -7.08 -1.92 -3.40
C GLU A 17 -5.91 -1.84 -2.42
N THR A 18 -6.06 -2.52 -1.29
CA THR A 18 -4.95 -2.84 -0.37
C THR A 18 -5.16 -4.25 0.15
N THR A 19 -4.18 -5.12 -0.05
CA THR A 19 -4.33 -6.54 0.24
C THR A 19 -4.56 -6.81 1.74
N ILE A 20 -5.65 -7.52 2.07
CA ILE A 20 -6.01 -7.90 3.45
C ILE A 20 -5.49 -9.29 3.87
N GLY A 21 -5.19 -10.16 2.90
CA GLY A 21 -4.77 -11.54 3.13
C GLY A 21 -5.82 -12.44 3.79
N ASN A 22 -5.41 -13.67 4.14
CA ASN A 22 -6.19 -14.63 4.91
C ASN A 22 -5.26 -15.40 5.87
N SER A 23 -5.51 -15.30 7.17
CA SER A 23 -4.78 -16.03 8.22
C SER A 23 -5.53 -17.27 8.73
N ASN A 24 -6.74 -17.53 8.25
CA ASN A 24 -7.49 -18.73 8.61
C ASN A 24 -7.17 -19.88 7.64
N PRO A 25 -6.39 -20.90 8.05
CA PRO A 25 -5.98 -21.97 7.15
C PRO A 25 -7.14 -22.83 6.65
N ALA A 26 -8.26 -22.89 7.38
CA ALA A 26 -9.42 -23.68 6.98
C ALA A 26 -10.05 -23.18 5.67
N LEU A 27 -9.92 -21.88 5.36
CA LEU A 27 -10.47 -21.28 4.14
C LEU A 27 -9.68 -21.63 2.88
N TRP A 28 -8.43 -22.11 2.99
CA TRP A 28 -7.63 -22.49 1.82
C TRP A 28 -8.22 -23.66 1.05
N SER A 29 -9.04 -24.51 1.70
CA SER A 29 -9.79 -25.58 1.04
C SER A 29 -10.78 -25.07 -0.02
N SER A 30 -11.16 -23.79 0.03
CA SER A 30 -12.04 -23.15 -0.95
C SER A 30 -11.30 -22.63 -2.18
N VAL A 31 -9.97 -22.57 -2.14
CA VAL A 31 -9.14 -22.18 -3.29
C VAL A 31 -8.91 -23.41 -4.16
N THR A 32 -9.61 -23.47 -5.29
CA THR A 32 -9.60 -24.64 -6.20
C THR A 32 -9.26 -24.21 -7.62
N PRO A 33 -8.63 -25.08 -8.44
CA PRO A 33 -8.31 -24.75 -9.83
C PRO A 33 -9.53 -24.69 -10.75
N THR A 34 -10.65 -25.28 -10.34
CA THR A 34 -11.91 -25.29 -11.09
C THR A 34 -12.89 -24.27 -10.47
N ASN A 35 -13.72 -23.64 -11.31
CA ASN A 35 -14.71 -22.64 -10.86
C ASN A 35 -14.11 -21.47 -10.06
N SER A 36 -12.84 -21.14 -10.27
CA SER A 36 -12.15 -19.99 -9.68
C SER A 36 -11.41 -19.23 -10.77
N VAL A 37 -11.46 -17.90 -10.70
CA VAL A 37 -10.73 -17.02 -11.62
C VAL A 37 -9.77 -16.16 -10.81
N MET A 38 -8.51 -16.10 -11.25
CA MET A 38 -7.47 -15.31 -10.58
C MET A 38 -7.88 -13.84 -10.50
N GLU A 39 -7.53 -13.20 -9.39
CA GLU A 39 -7.94 -11.83 -9.04
C GLU A 39 -7.64 -10.83 -10.16
N GLY A 40 -6.43 -10.83 -10.72
CA GLY A 40 -6.07 -9.87 -11.76
C GLY A 40 -6.96 -9.94 -13.00
N ILE A 41 -7.39 -11.14 -13.40
CA ILE A 41 -8.34 -11.32 -14.52
C ILE A 41 -9.71 -10.76 -14.14
N ARG A 42 -10.21 -11.05 -12.93
CA ARG A 42 -11.49 -10.51 -12.44
C ARG A 42 -11.46 -8.98 -12.37
N THR A 43 -10.35 -8.39 -11.93
CA THR A 43 -10.14 -6.94 -11.91
C THR A 43 -10.17 -6.34 -13.31
N MET A 44 -9.45 -6.92 -14.27
CA MET A 44 -9.47 -6.41 -15.65
C MET A 44 -10.85 -6.52 -16.32
N VAL A 45 -11.57 -7.63 -16.12
CA VAL A 45 -12.94 -7.80 -16.64
C VAL A 45 -13.88 -6.76 -16.03
N SER A 46 -13.80 -6.55 -14.71
CA SER A 46 -14.63 -5.58 -14.00
C SER A 46 -14.32 -4.15 -14.44
N ASN A 47 -13.04 -3.80 -14.57
CA ASN A 47 -12.61 -2.48 -15.07
C ASN A 47 -13.10 -2.21 -16.50
N TYR A 48 -13.17 -3.23 -17.35
CA TYR A 48 -13.59 -3.08 -18.74
C TYR A 48 -15.11 -2.95 -18.90
N LEU A 49 -15.89 -3.76 -18.16
CA LEU A 49 -17.32 -3.90 -18.35
C LEU A 49 -18.16 -2.96 -17.46
N ALA A 50 -17.65 -2.58 -16.28
CA ALA A 50 -18.42 -1.76 -15.34
C ALA A 50 -18.69 -0.35 -15.84
N ARG A 51 -19.81 0.22 -15.39
CA ARG A 51 -20.22 1.61 -15.65
C ARG A 51 -20.44 2.41 -14.37
N ASP A 52 -20.49 1.73 -13.23
CA ASP A 52 -20.61 2.29 -11.90
C ASP A 52 -19.99 1.32 -10.86
N GLY A 53 -19.90 1.75 -9.60
CA GLY A 53 -19.32 0.92 -8.54
C GLY A 53 -20.12 -0.35 -8.24
N THR A 54 -21.45 -0.32 -8.43
CA THR A 54 -22.32 -1.47 -8.16
C THR A 54 -22.09 -2.58 -9.19
N SER A 55 -22.11 -2.24 -10.47
CA SER A 55 -21.79 -3.15 -11.58
C SER A 55 -20.36 -3.66 -11.47
N TRP A 56 -19.40 -2.82 -11.06
CA TRP A 56 -18.02 -3.26 -10.81
C TRP A 56 -17.97 -4.36 -9.76
N ALA A 57 -18.60 -4.15 -8.60
CA ALA A 57 -18.66 -5.16 -7.54
C ALA A 57 -19.37 -6.44 -8.00
N GLN A 58 -20.49 -6.32 -8.72
CA GLN A 58 -21.24 -7.47 -9.25
C GLN A 58 -20.47 -8.28 -10.29
N LEU A 59 -19.55 -7.65 -11.03
CA LEU A 59 -18.67 -8.34 -11.98
C LEU A 59 -17.46 -8.98 -11.27
N PHE A 60 -16.98 -8.35 -10.20
CA PHE A 60 -15.80 -8.82 -9.46
C PHE A 60 -16.11 -9.97 -8.49
N ILE A 61 -17.30 -9.95 -7.87
CA ILE A 61 -17.71 -10.89 -6.82
C ILE A 61 -17.94 -12.32 -7.33
N PRO A 62 -18.55 -12.61 -8.48
CA PRO A 62 -18.70 -14.00 -8.94
C PRO A 62 -17.34 -14.70 -8.94
N TYR A 63 -17.31 -15.93 -8.42
CA TYR A 63 -16.07 -16.68 -8.17
C TYR A 63 -15.17 -15.99 -7.10
N ASN A 64 -15.80 -15.33 -6.11
CA ASN A 64 -15.14 -14.55 -5.05
C ASN A 64 -14.18 -15.39 -4.20
N SER A 65 -13.03 -14.80 -3.86
CA SER A 65 -12.08 -15.28 -2.84
C SER A 65 -12.32 -14.69 -1.44
N GLY A 66 -13.31 -13.79 -1.27
CA GLY A 66 -13.78 -13.25 0.02
C GLY A 66 -13.26 -11.84 0.33
N THR A 67 -14.16 -10.84 0.43
CA THR A 67 -13.77 -9.44 0.76
C THR A 67 -14.77 -8.70 1.68
N TYR A 68 -14.16 -8.00 2.65
CA TYR A 68 -14.57 -6.79 3.41
C TYR A 68 -15.94 -6.70 4.10
N PHE A 69 -16.03 -7.10 5.39
CA PHE A 69 -17.05 -6.75 6.40
C PHE A 69 -16.55 -7.25 7.78
N PRO A 70 -17.15 -6.89 8.95
CA PRO A 70 -16.80 -7.53 10.23
C PRO A 70 -16.81 -9.06 10.18
N ILE A 71 -17.69 -9.63 9.34
CA ILE A 71 -17.76 -11.06 9.04
C ILE A 71 -16.47 -11.56 8.41
N ILE A 72 -15.89 -10.81 7.47
CA ILE A 72 -14.66 -11.20 6.77
C ILE A 72 -13.46 -11.09 7.69
N PHE A 73 -13.36 -10.00 8.45
CA PHE A 73 -12.31 -9.84 9.47
C PHE A 73 -12.29 -11.03 10.45
N ASN A 74 -13.47 -11.44 10.92
CA ASN A 74 -13.59 -12.61 11.79
C ASN A 74 -13.21 -13.91 11.05
N LYS A 75 -13.80 -14.15 9.87
CA LYS A 75 -13.59 -15.39 9.10
C LYS A 75 -12.14 -15.56 8.65
N SER A 76 -11.42 -14.48 8.34
CA SER A 76 -10.05 -14.52 7.85
C SER A 76 -8.99 -14.63 8.95
N GLY A 77 -9.38 -14.78 10.23
CA GLY A 77 -8.45 -14.94 11.34
C GLY A 77 -8.03 -13.62 12.02
N GLY A 78 -8.70 -12.50 11.73
CA GLY A 78 -8.37 -11.19 12.27
C GLY A 78 -8.52 -11.12 13.80
N ASN A 79 -9.56 -11.73 14.36
CA ASN A 79 -9.79 -11.74 15.81
C ASN A 79 -8.71 -12.54 16.55
N GLU A 80 -8.25 -13.64 15.98
CA GLU A 80 -7.14 -14.45 16.49
C GLU A 80 -5.85 -13.63 16.51
N ASN A 81 -5.57 -12.91 15.42
CA ASN A 81 -4.40 -12.05 15.33
C ASN A 81 -4.45 -10.89 16.32
N VAL A 82 -5.62 -10.26 16.53
CA VAL A 82 -5.79 -9.22 17.56
C VAL A 82 -5.53 -9.78 18.96
N ARG A 83 -6.03 -10.98 19.28
CA ARG A 83 -5.75 -11.62 20.58
C ARG A 83 -4.26 -11.92 20.77
N LYS A 84 -3.54 -12.27 19.70
CA LYS A 84 -2.13 -12.67 19.76
C LYS A 84 -1.15 -11.49 19.74
N TYR A 85 -1.44 -10.47 18.94
CA TYR A 85 -0.51 -9.38 18.61
C TYR A 85 -1.04 -7.99 18.94
N GLY A 86 -2.28 -7.89 19.42
CA GLY A 86 -2.91 -6.64 19.83
C GLY A 86 -3.32 -5.75 18.67
N ASP A 87 -3.30 -4.45 18.94
CA ASP A 87 -3.88 -3.42 18.06
C ASP A 87 -3.24 -3.29 16.70
N TRP A 88 -2.03 -3.83 16.49
CA TRP A 88 -1.41 -3.82 15.16
C TRP A 88 -2.31 -4.49 14.10
N PHE A 89 -3.05 -5.53 14.50
CA PHE A 89 -4.00 -6.24 13.64
C PHE A 89 -5.45 -5.76 13.78
N SER A 90 -5.72 -4.79 14.66
CA SER A 90 -7.07 -4.28 14.83
C SER A 90 -7.39 -3.22 13.78
N TYR A 91 -8.62 -3.24 13.27
CA TYR A 91 -9.04 -2.35 12.18
C TYR A 91 -8.85 -0.86 12.53
N ASN A 92 -9.21 -0.47 13.75
CA ASN A 92 -9.15 0.93 14.21
C ASN A 92 -7.91 1.27 15.04
N GLY A 93 -7.22 0.27 15.62
CA GLY A 93 -6.09 0.48 16.53
C GLY A 93 -4.72 0.40 15.85
N SER A 94 -4.65 -0.11 14.62
CA SER A 94 -3.38 -0.21 13.90
C SER A 94 -2.69 1.15 13.72
N PRO A 95 -1.35 1.19 13.66
CA PRO A 95 -0.60 2.43 13.47
C PRO A 95 -1.10 3.29 12.31
N ARG A 96 -1.31 2.69 11.12
CA ARG A 96 -1.82 3.38 9.94
C ARG A 96 -3.22 3.94 10.16
N ALA A 97 -4.14 3.17 10.73
CA ALA A 97 -5.49 3.65 11.03
C ALA A 97 -5.46 4.85 11.99
N ARG A 98 -4.58 4.82 12.99
CA ARG A 98 -4.43 5.93 13.95
C ARG A 98 -3.77 7.16 13.34
N ILE A 99 -2.77 6.99 12.48
CA ILE A 99 -2.13 8.10 11.74
C ILE A 99 -3.16 8.75 10.80
N PHE A 100 -3.89 7.95 10.01
CA PHE A 100 -4.98 8.48 9.19
C PHE A 100 -6.01 9.20 10.04
N LYS A 101 -6.48 8.63 11.14
CA LYS A 101 -7.45 9.27 12.04
C LYS A 101 -6.94 10.62 12.57
N ARG A 102 -5.64 10.75 12.86
CA ARG A 102 -5.01 11.99 13.34
C ARG A 102 -4.85 13.04 12.23
N ASP A 103 -4.46 12.62 11.03
CA ASP A 103 -3.89 13.53 10.01
C ASP A 103 -4.75 13.71 8.75
N ASN A 104 -5.79 12.88 8.52
CA ASN A 104 -6.61 12.98 7.30
C ASN A 104 -7.22 14.38 7.10
N THR A 105 -7.59 15.06 8.18
CA THR A 105 -8.21 16.40 8.12
C THR A 105 -7.22 17.51 7.74
N LYS A 106 -5.92 17.23 7.77
CA LYS A 106 -4.86 18.16 7.34
C LYS A 106 -4.67 18.17 5.82
N VAL A 107 -5.28 17.22 5.11
CA VAL A 107 -5.20 17.14 3.65
C VAL A 107 -6.21 18.10 3.02
N THR A 108 -5.70 19.17 2.43
CA THR A 108 -6.51 20.23 1.82
C THR A 108 -6.24 20.42 0.32
N ASP A 109 -5.19 19.79 -0.21
CA ASP A 109 -4.77 19.91 -1.61
C ASP A 109 -3.92 18.68 -2.04
N LEU A 110 -3.44 18.70 -3.29
CA LEU A 110 -2.60 17.63 -3.82
C LEU A 110 -1.29 17.49 -3.04
N LYS A 111 -0.63 18.59 -2.64
CA LYS A 111 0.66 18.54 -1.93
C LYS A 111 0.54 17.89 -0.56
N SER A 112 -0.45 18.31 0.21
CA SER A 112 -0.76 17.76 1.54
C SER A 112 -1.21 16.29 1.44
N MET A 113 -1.94 15.90 0.39
CA MET A 113 -2.25 14.48 0.14
C MET A 113 -0.98 13.68 -0.16
N MET A 114 -0.11 14.17 -1.06
CA MET A 114 1.16 13.51 -1.35
C MET A 114 2.03 13.38 -0.09
N SER A 115 2.11 14.43 0.72
CA SER A 115 2.86 14.42 1.99
C SER A 115 2.32 13.38 2.97
N LEU A 116 0.98 13.26 3.11
CA LEU A 116 0.39 12.23 3.97
C LEU A 116 0.69 10.83 3.44
N MET A 117 0.53 10.60 2.13
CA MET A 117 0.79 9.29 1.53
C MET A 117 2.26 8.88 1.53
N ARG A 118 3.18 9.86 1.60
CA ARG A 118 4.63 9.66 1.73
C ARG A 118 5.11 9.68 3.18
N TYR A 119 4.21 9.90 4.15
CA TYR A 119 4.58 10.10 5.53
C TYR A 119 5.29 8.88 6.13
N ASN A 120 6.50 9.12 6.64
CA ASN A 120 7.16 8.22 7.58
C ASN A 120 8.10 8.99 8.51
N ASP A 121 7.79 9.02 9.81
CA ASP A 121 8.63 9.64 10.84
C ASP A 121 8.78 8.69 12.04
N PHE A 122 9.02 7.41 11.76
CA PHE A 122 8.85 6.33 12.73
C PHE A 122 9.73 6.44 14.00
N THR A 123 10.84 7.16 13.95
CA THR A 123 11.73 7.37 15.10
C THR A 123 11.16 8.38 16.10
N HIS A 124 10.30 9.29 15.65
CA HIS A 124 9.74 10.38 16.46
C HIS A 124 8.22 10.25 16.69
N ASP A 125 7.48 9.65 15.75
CA ASP A 125 6.03 9.51 15.86
C ASP A 125 5.65 8.48 16.94
N PRO A 126 4.92 8.88 18.00
CA PRO A 126 4.47 7.95 19.04
C PRO A 126 3.54 6.84 18.51
N LEU A 127 2.87 7.04 17.36
CA LEU A 127 2.04 6.01 16.72
C LEU A 127 2.86 4.94 16.01
N SER A 128 4.16 5.16 15.79
CA SER A 128 5.06 4.20 15.17
C SER A 128 5.72 3.24 16.18
N ARG A 129 5.44 3.41 17.47
CA ARG A 129 6.00 2.60 18.56
C ARG A 129 5.48 1.16 18.52
N CYS A 130 6.34 0.21 18.88
CA CYS A 130 5.98 -1.19 19.12
C CYS A 130 6.67 -1.73 20.38
N ASN A 131 6.19 -2.87 20.88
CA ASN A 131 6.90 -3.65 21.89
C ASN A 131 8.05 -4.42 21.22
N CYS A 132 9.09 -3.68 20.85
CA CYS A 132 10.21 -4.09 20.02
C CYS A 132 11.47 -3.35 20.50
N THR A 133 12.65 -3.77 20.05
CA THR A 133 13.91 -3.09 20.32
C THR A 133 14.63 -2.80 19.00
N PRO A 134 14.87 -1.53 18.63
CA PRO A 134 14.41 -0.31 19.30
C PRO A 134 12.87 -0.21 19.33
N PRO A 135 12.27 0.62 20.21
CA PRO A 135 10.83 0.63 20.46
C PRO A 135 10.03 1.36 19.37
N TYR A 136 10.38 1.16 18.11
CA TYR A 136 9.70 1.66 16.93
C TYR A 136 9.94 0.72 15.75
N SER A 137 9.15 0.86 14.69
CA SER A 137 9.43 0.21 13.42
C SER A 137 9.06 1.11 12.27
N GLY A 138 9.92 1.16 11.25
CA GLY A 138 9.68 1.81 9.96
C GLY A 138 8.50 1.23 9.19
N GLU A 139 7.97 0.06 9.58
CA GLU A 139 6.71 -0.51 9.08
C GLU A 139 5.48 0.26 9.58
N ASN A 140 5.56 0.88 10.77
CA ASN A 140 4.42 1.52 11.42
C ASN A 140 4.22 2.97 10.94
N SER A 141 4.06 3.14 9.63
CA SER A 141 3.74 4.42 9.02
C SER A 141 2.91 4.29 7.74
N ILE A 142 2.53 5.40 7.11
CA ILE A 142 1.75 5.36 5.86
C ILE A 142 2.61 4.79 4.72
N SER A 143 3.84 5.30 4.56
CA SER A 143 4.81 4.78 3.59
C SER A 143 5.96 4.07 4.31
N ALA A 144 5.83 2.77 4.52
CA ALA A 144 6.82 1.99 5.28
C ALA A 144 8.26 2.09 4.73
N ARG A 145 9.25 2.03 5.63
CA ARG A 145 10.70 2.01 5.38
C ARG A 145 11.37 0.93 6.22
N CYS A 146 11.08 -0.34 5.93
CA CYS A 146 11.59 -1.45 6.73
C CYS A 146 13.09 -1.68 6.56
N ASP A 147 13.68 -1.09 5.53
CA ASP A 147 15.13 -1.05 5.31
C ASP A 147 15.87 -0.18 6.34
N LEU A 148 15.16 0.70 7.05
CA LEU A 148 15.74 1.55 8.11
C LEU A 148 15.61 0.92 9.51
N ASN A 149 14.96 -0.25 9.62
CA ASN A 149 14.90 -0.98 10.87
C ASN A 149 16.26 -1.63 11.15
N PRO A 150 16.80 -1.59 12.38
CA PRO A 150 18.04 -2.30 12.67
C PRO A 150 17.91 -3.81 12.43
N ALA A 151 18.84 -4.39 11.67
CA ALA A 151 18.88 -5.82 11.37
C ALA A 151 19.00 -6.70 12.64
N ASN A 152 19.69 -6.20 13.66
CA ASN A 152 19.83 -6.83 14.97
C ASN A 152 18.71 -6.48 15.97
N GLY A 153 17.66 -5.81 15.51
CA GLY A 153 16.51 -5.47 16.36
C GLY A 153 15.66 -6.68 16.72
N THR A 154 14.92 -6.56 17.82
CA THR A 154 13.97 -7.58 18.29
C THR A 154 12.56 -7.14 17.96
N TYR A 155 11.85 -7.93 17.16
CA TYR A 155 10.50 -7.60 16.68
C TYR A 155 9.52 -8.72 17.04
N PRO A 156 8.27 -8.41 17.43
CA PRO A 156 7.32 -9.43 17.88
C PRO A 156 6.79 -10.32 16.75
N PHE A 157 6.93 -9.90 15.49
CA PHE A 157 6.61 -10.68 14.29
C PHE A 157 7.31 -10.08 13.06
N GLY A 158 7.48 -10.90 12.02
CA GLY A 158 8.37 -10.58 10.88
C GLY A 158 8.05 -9.29 10.11
N ALA A 159 6.78 -8.87 10.04
CA ALA A 159 6.40 -7.64 9.33
C ALA A 159 7.06 -6.38 9.91
N LEU A 160 7.29 -6.34 11.22
CA LEU A 160 7.92 -5.19 11.89
C LEU A 160 9.44 -5.13 11.74
N GLY A 161 10.07 -6.19 11.21
CA GLY A 161 11.52 -6.33 11.18
C GLY A 161 12.22 -5.59 10.03
N HIS A 162 13.54 -5.80 9.98
CA HIS A 162 14.40 -5.34 8.89
C HIS A 162 14.13 -6.13 7.61
N ARG A 163 13.69 -5.44 6.55
CA ARG A 163 13.26 -6.07 5.29
C ARG A 163 13.53 -5.15 4.11
N SER A 164 13.89 -5.74 2.97
CA SER A 164 13.86 -5.07 1.66
C SER A 164 12.39 -4.91 1.20
N HIS A 165 11.64 -4.08 1.92
CA HIS A 165 10.19 -3.91 1.79
C HIS A 165 9.76 -2.53 2.32
N GLY A 166 8.76 -1.92 1.70
CA GLY A 166 8.23 -0.63 2.14
C GLY A 166 7.20 -0.08 1.16
N GLY A 167 6.83 1.19 1.34
CA GLY A 167 6.11 1.92 0.30
C GLY A 167 7.06 2.22 -0.86
N THR A 168 6.74 1.76 -2.07
CA THR A 168 7.60 1.88 -3.25
C THR A 168 7.15 2.94 -4.24
N ASP A 169 5.98 3.54 -4.04
CA ASP A 169 5.44 4.59 -4.89
C ASP A 169 4.34 5.39 -4.15
N MET A 170 3.77 6.36 -4.86
CA MET A 170 2.49 6.99 -4.53
C MET A 170 1.80 7.42 -5.82
N LYS A 171 0.49 7.17 -5.95
CA LYS A 171 -0.35 7.63 -7.07
C LYS A 171 -1.53 8.46 -6.56
N LEU A 172 -1.84 9.56 -7.23
CA LEU A 172 -2.90 10.48 -6.81
C LEU A 172 -3.60 11.13 -8.01
N THR A 173 -4.93 11.14 -8.01
CA THR A 173 -5.74 11.94 -8.94
C THR A 173 -6.72 12.80 -8.16
N ASN A 174 -7.18 13.88 -8.78
CA ASN A 174 -8.36 14.62 -8.33
C ASN A 174 -9.39 14.67 -9.46
N SER A 175 -10.56 15.24 -9.20
CA SER A 175 -11.65 15.30 -10.18
C SER A 175 -11.23 15.96 -11.52
N ALA A 176 -10.40 16.99 -11.50
CA ALA A 176 -9.96 17.67 -12.71
C ALA A 176 -8.95 16.84 -13.52
N MET A 177 -7.97 16.23 -12.83
CA MET A 177 -6.99 15.34 -13.44
C MET A 177 -7.65 14.09 -14.00
N PHE A 178 -8.60 13.50 -13.26
CA PHE A 178 -9.34 12.32 -13.69
C PHE A 178 -10.09 12.56 -15.00
N ARG A 179 -10.73 13.72 -15.18
CA ARG A 179 -11.37 14.10 -16.45
C ARG A 179 -10.40 14.12 -17.64
N ALA A 180 -9.13 14.40 -17.38
CA ALA A 180 -8.06 14.36 -18.37
C ALA A 180 -7.31 13.01 -18.40
N MET A 181 -7.78 12.00 -17.66
CA MET A 181 -7.09 10.71 -17.45
C MET A 181 -5.66 10.86 -16.94
N GLN A 182 -5.45 11.83 -16.05
CA GLN A 182 -4.16 12.16 -15.44
C GLN A 182 -4.09 11.74 -13.97
N PHE A 183 -2.89 11.44 -13.51
CA PHE A 183 -2.56 11.29 -12.09
C PHE A 183 -1.12 11.74 -11.81
N VAL A 184 -0.83 12.09 -10.56
CA VAL A 184 0.52 12.31 -10.07
C VAL A 184 1.09 10.97 -9.64
N ALA A 185 2.34 10.70 -9.99
CA ALA A 185 3.09 9.55 -9.52
C ALA A 185 4.42 10.01 -8.87
N ILE A 186 4.80 9.34 -7.78
CA ILE A 186 6.15 9.38 -7.22
C ILE A 186 6.65 7.94 -7.17
N SER A 187 7.84 7.68 -7.72
CA SER A 187 8.46 6.35 -7.69
C SER A 187 9.55 6.28 -6.61
N GLY A 188 9.66 5.14 -5.94
CA GLY A 188 10.67 4.82 -4.94
C GLY A 188 10.23 5.03 -3.50
N PRO A 189 11.02 4.54 -2.52
CA PRO A 189 10.76 4.74 -1.10
C PRO A 189 10.65 6.21 -0.68
N THR A 190 9.91 6.47 0.40
CA THR A 190 9.84 7.84 0.96
C THR A 190 11.19 8.33 1.46
N TYR A 191 11.49 9.59 1.16
CA TYR A 191 12.70 10.29 1.58
C TYR A 191 12.37 11.69 2.14
N ASP A 192 11.11 11.92 2.53
CA ASP A 192 10.65 13.21 3.02
C ASP A 192 11.29 13.54 4.39
N GLN A 193 11.46 12.53 5.26
CA GLN A 193 12.08 12.65 6.59
C GLN A 193 13.46 11.97 6.69
N PHE A 194 13.86 11.22 5.66
CA PHE A 194 15.06 10.37 5.68
C PHE A 194 15.90 10.56 4.43
N ALA A 195 17.13 10.04 4.45
CA ALA A 195 17.91 9.91 3.22
C ALA A 195 17.18 9.03 2.19
N PRO A 196 17.30 9.36 0.88
CA PRO A 196 16.85 8.48 -0.19
C PRO A 196 17.42 7.07 -0.06
N PHE A 197 16.61 6.06 -0.39
CA PHE A 197 17.10 4.70 -0.47
C PHE A 197 18.13 4.57 -1.60
N GLN A 198 19.22 3.85 -1.32
CA GLN A 198 20.29 3.61 -2.27
C GLN A 198 20.78 2.16 -2.18
N TRP A 199 20.73 1.43 -3.30
CA TRP A 199 21.07 -0.01 -3.36
C TRP A 199 22.51 -0.26 -2.94
N SER A 200 23.48 0.43 -3.56
CA SER A 200 24.92 0.21 -3.32
C SER A 200 25.37 0.38 -1.87
N THR A 201 24.63 1.17 -1.08
CA THR A 201 24.87 1.40 0.35
C THR A 201 24.02 0.52 1.28
N SER A 202 22.98 -0.14 0.75
CA SER A 202 22.12 -1.04 1.52
C SER A 202 22.81 -2.38 1.75
N ASP A 203 22.51 -3.02 2.88
CA ASP A 203 22.89 -4.41 3.18
C ASP A 203 22.13 -5.45 2.33
N PHE A 204 21.12 -5.03 1.57
CA PHE A 204 20.38 -5.88 0.63
C PHE A 204 21.04 -6.01 -0.74
N LYS A 205 22.07 -5.22 -1.05
CA LYS A 205 22.65 -5.07 -2.40
C LYS A 205 23.08 -6.38 -3.06
N ASP A 206 23.66 -7.29 -2.27
CA ASP A 206 24.26 -8.53 -2.79
C ASP A 206 23.22 -9.67 -2.88
N ASN A 207 22.16 -9.60 -2.08
CA ASN A 207 21.18 -10.69 -1.93
C ASN A 207 19.83 -10.41 -2.60
N THR A 208 19.63 -9.20 -3.14
CA THR A 208 18.39 -8.80 -3.81
C THR A 208 18.70 -8.40 -5.24
N PRO A 209 18.42 -9.23 -6.26
CA PRO A 209 18.56 -8.83 -7.66
C PRO A 209 17.71 -7.59 -7.98
N HIS A 210 18.34 -6.58 -8.58
CA HIS A 210 17.71 -5.28 -8.88
C HIS A 210 18.16 -4.73 -10.24
N MET A 211 18.32 -5.62 -11.22
CA MET A 211 18.74 -5.26 -12.58
C MET A 211 17.76 -4.26 -13.20
N GLY A 212 18.30 -3.16 -13.75
CA GLY A 212 17.51 -2.09 -14.36
C GLY A 212 16.96 -1.05 -13.37
N HIS A 213 17.12 -1.26 -12.06
CA HIS A 213 16.81 -0.22 -11.08
C HIS A 213 17.88 0.87 -11.09
N PRO A 214 17.50 2.14 -10.84
CA PRO A 214 18.47 3.16 -10.48
C PRO A 214 19.14 2.79 -9.15
N ASP A 215 20.41 3.16 -8.96
CA ASP A 215 21.09 2.92 -7.68
C ASP A 215 20.43 3.71 -6.54
N THR A 216 20.09 4.99 -6.77
CA THR A 216 19.45 5.88 -5.79
C THR A 216 18.03 6.24 -6.20
N PHE A 217 17.08 6.11 -5.28
CA PHE A 217 15.66 6.44 -5.49
C PHE A 217 15.32 7.82 -4.92
N LYS A 218 15.66 8.87 -5.69
CA LYS A 218 15.38 10.29 -5.34
C LYS A 218 14.55 10.96 -6.43
N PHE A 219 13.36 10.41 -6.69
CA PHE A 219 12.45 10.93 -7.72
C PHE A 219 11.43 11.88 -7.12
N GLY A 220 11.20 13.01 -7.78
CA GLY A 220 10.11 13.93 -7.45
C GLY A 220 8.78 13.50 -8.07
N PRO A 221 7.67 14.18 -7.72
CA PRO A 221 6.37 13.95 -8.33
C PRO A 221 6.36 14.34 -9.81
N VAL A 222 5.78 13.47 -10.64
CA VAL A 222 5.53 13.69 -12.07
C VAL A 222 4.05 13.56 -12.38
N VAL A 223 3.56 14.29 -13.37
CA VAL A 223 2.20 14.09 -13.90
C VAL A 223 2.27 13.06 -15.02
N PHE A 224 1.51 11.98 -14.86
CA PHE A 224 1.26 11.02 -15.91
C PHE A 224 0.03 11.45 -16.71
N ASP A 225 0.18 11.58 -18.04
CA ASP A 225 -0.87 11.99 -18.97
C ASP A 225 -1.11 10.98 -20.12
N GLY A 226 -0.65 9.74 -19.94
CA GLY A 226 -0.74 8.69 -20.96
C GLY A 226 0.39 8.73 -22.00
N THR A 227 1.33 9.67 -21.87
CA THR A 227 2.51 9.77 -22.73
C THR A 227 3.78 9.38 -21.97
N THR A 228 4.88 9.20 -22.70
CA THR A 228 6.23 9.01 -22.12
C THR A 228 6.94 10.33 -21.81
N ASP A 229 6.30 11.47 -22.08
CA ASP A 229 6.83 12.80 -21.77
C ASP A 229 6.45 13.20 -20.34
N PHE A 230 7.19 12.66 -19.37
CA PHE A 230 6.91 12.91 -17.96
C PHE A 230 7.21 14.36 -17.57
N LYS A 231 6.16 15.11 -17.27
CA LYS A 231 6.28 16.50 -16.84
C LYS A 231 6.44 16.56 -15.32
N PRO A 232 7.39 17.37 -14.79
CA PRO A 232 7.44 17.65 -13.36
C PRO A 232 6.09 18.15 -12.85
N PHE A 233 5.70 17.75 -11.65
CA PHE A 233 4.49 18.28 -11.03
C PHE A 233 4.67 19.77 -10.69
N GLN A 234 3.86 20.63 -11.29
CA GLN A 234 3.92 22.10 -11.18
C GLN A 234 2.60 22.66 -10.63
N ARG A 235 2.22 22.35 -9.38
CA ARG A 235 1.06 22.98 -8.71
C ARG A 235 1.26 23.02 -7.21
#